data_AF-A0A072RA47-F1
#
_entry.id   AF-A0A072RA47-F1
#
_cell.length_a   1.000
_cell.length_b   1.000
_cell.length_c   1.000
_cell.angle_alpha   90.00
_cell.angle_beta   90.00
_cell.angle_gamma   90.00
#
_symmetry.space_group_name_H-M   'P 1'
#
loop_
_entity.id
_entity.type
_entity.pdbx_description
1 polymer ?
#
loop_
_entity_poly.entity_id
_entity_poly.type
_entity_poly.pdbx_seq_one_letter_code
_entity_poly.pdbx_strand_id
1 'polypeptide(L)'
;MKLQQIEDDVFISTQIDITHMQTLIDVGIKTIICNRPDKEDPNQPDFSIIQEAAQHYGIQAYYVPVVPPTIEQSSVEAMRQILTTASYPILAYCNYGIRSVHLYHLARP
;
A
#
# COMPACT_ATOMS: atom_id res chain seq x y z
N MET A 1 2.87 -5.61 11.38
CA MET A 1 1.90 -5.68 10.25
C MET A 1 0.62 -6.38 10.70
N LYS A 2 -0.55 -5.92 10.24
CA LYS A 2 -1.83 -6.64 10.35
C LYS A 2 -2.44 -6.76 8.96
N LEU A 3 -2.16 -7.87 8.29
CA LEU A 3 -2.62 -8.14 6.92
C LEU A 3 -4.07 -8.64 6.93
N GLN A 4 -4.89 -8.08 6.06
CA GLN A 4 -6.28 -8.49 5.87
C GLN A 4 -6.61 -8.49 4.39
N GLN A 5 -7.17 -9.60 3.90
CA GLN A 5 -7.77 -9.64 2.57
C GLN A 5 -9.15 -8.98 2.62
N ILE A 6 -9.43 -8.09 1.67
CA ILE A 6 -10.74 -7.41 1.57
C ILE A 6 -11.51 -7.79 0.30
N GLU A 7 -10.80 -8.30 -0.71
CA GLU A 7 -11.35 -8.79 -1.98
C GLU A 7 -10.35 -9.79 -2.59
N ASP A 8 -10.75 -10.48 -3.65
CA ASP A 8 -9.87 -11.42 -4.37
C ASP A 8 -8.58 -10.70 -4.79
N ASP A 9 -7.45 -11.23 -4.35
CA ASP A 9 -6.11 -10.69 -4.58
C ASP A 9 -5.88 -9.23 -4.11
N VAL A 10 -6.74 -8.67 -3.25
CA VAL A 10 -6.56 -7.33 -2.67
C VAL A 10 -6.49 -7.40 -1.15
N PHE A 11 -5.37 -6.90 -0.63
CA PHE A 11 -5.03 -6.88 0.78
C PHE A 11 -4.84 -5.46 1.30
N ILE A 12 -5.14 -5.28 2.58
CA ILE A 12 -4.92 -4.05 3.32
C ILE A 12 -4.08 -4.36 4.55
N SER A 13 -3.25 -3.41 4.99
CA SER A 13 -2.53 -3.52 6.25
C SER A 13 -2.37 -2.22 7.02
N THR A 14 -2.12 -2.35 8.32
CA THR A 14 -1.39 -1.35 9.12
C THR A 14 0.02 -1.13 8.55
N GLN A 15 0.79 -0.22 9.17
CA GLN A 15 2.18 0.03 8.81
C GLN A 15 2.95 -1.28 8.63
N ILE A 16 3.70 -1.35 7.53
CA ILE A 16 4.68 -2.41 7.23
C ILE A 16 6.09 -1.86 7.40
N ASP A 17 7.06 -2.75 7.42
CA ASP A 17 8.49 -2.44 7.43
C ASP A 17 9.24 -3.47 6.58
N ILE A 18 10.55 -3.30 6.44
CA ILE A 18 11.42 -4.18 5.65
C ILE A 18 11.45 -5.64 6.14
N THR A 19 11.16 -5.89 7.42
CA THR A 19 11.19 -7.25 7.99
C THR A 19 10.00 -8.08 7.53
N HIS A 20 8.95 -7.43 7.00
CA HIS A 20 7.76 -8.11 6.50
C HIS A 20 7.88 -8.61 5.06
N MET A 21 8.94 -8.27 4.32
CA MET A 21 9.05 -8.60 2.88
C MET A 21 8.91 -10.11 2.61
N GLN A 22 9.53 -10.95 3.43
CA GLN A 22 9.40 -12.41 3.29
C GLN A 22 7.94 -12.86 3.42
N THR A 23 7.21 -12.34 4.41
CA THR A 23 5.79 -12.66 4.57
C THR A 23 4.95 -12.19 3.38
N LEU A 24 5.28 -11.04 2.79
CA LEU A 24 4.59 -10.56 1.58
C LEU A 24 4.83 -11.50 0.40
N ILE A 25 6.05 -12.02 0.24
CA ILE A 25 6.39 -13.01 -0.79
C ILE A 25 5.68 -14.34 -0.55
N ASP A 26 5.60 -14.81 0.69
CA ASP A 26 4.95 -16.08 1.03
C ASP A 26 3.43 -16.02 0.75
N VAL A 27 2.82 -14.85 0.92
CA VAL A 27 1.42 -14.57 0.53
C VAL A 27 1.26 -14.40 -0.99
N GLY A 28 2.38 -14.19 -1.71
CA GLY A 28 2.42 -14.00 -3.15
C GLY A 28 2.20 -12.56 -3.60
N ILE A 29 2.23 -11.56 -2.71
CA ILE A 29 2.05 -10.13 -3.03
C ILE A 29 3.04 -9.72 -4.12
N LYS A 30 2.53 -9.09 -5.19
CA LYS A 30 3.33 -8.59 -6.32
C LYS A 30 3.43 -7.07 -6.35
N THR A 31 2.48 -6.38 -5.71
CA THR A 31 2.44 -4.91 -5.67
C THR A 31 2.12 -4.42 -4.26
N ILE A 32 2.85 -3.41 -3.79
CA ILE A 32 2.54 -2.65 -2.58
C ILE A 32 2.19 -1.18 -2.91
N ILE A 33 1.24 -0.62 -2.18
CA ILE A 33 0.79 0.77 -2.30
C ILE A 33 0.84 1.42 -0.92
N CYS A 34 1.65 2.44 -0.74
CA CYS A 34 1.70 3.21 0.50
C CYS A 34 0.74 4.40 0.42
N ASN A 35 -0.23 4.45 1.33
CA ASN A 35 -1.17 5.57 1.49
C ASN A 35 -0.89 6.41 2.73
N ARG A 36 0.31 6.27 3.30
CA ARG A 36 0.78 7.03 4.45
C ARG A 36 1.85 8.03 4.00
N PRO A 37 1.66 9.35 4.20
CA PRO A 37 2.72 10.33 4.04
C PRO A 37 3.91 9.99 4.93
N ASP A 38 5.12 10.12 4.41
CA ASP A 38 6.35 10.01 5.20
C ASP A 38 6.37 11.04 6.33
N LYS A 39 7.07 10.69 7.42
CA LYS A 39 7.27 11.55 8.61
C LYS A 39 5.99 11.91 9.38
N GLU A 40 4.95 11.08 9.31
CA GLU A 40 3.79 11.19 10.22
C GLU A 40 4.15 10.77 11.66
N ASP A 41 5.15 9.89 11.85
CA ASP A 41 5.62 9.42 13.17
C ASP A 41 7.16 9.29 13.18
N PRO A 42 7.86 9.62 14.29
CA PRO A 42 9.31 9.46 14.38
C PRO A 42 9.83 8.04 14.14
N ASN A 43 9.01 7.03 14.39
CA ASN A 43 9.36 5.62 14.19
C ASN A 43 8.83 5.07 12.86
N GLN A 44 8.27 5.93 12.01
CA GLN A 44 7.82 5.53 10.69
C GLN A 44 9.03 5.32 9.77
N PRO A 45 9.17 4.14 9.13
CA PRO A 45 10.09 4.00 8.02
C PRO A 45 9.60 4.83 6.82
N ASP A 46 10.49 5.63 6.23
CA ASP A 46 10.21 6.32 4.98
C ASP A 46 9.89 5.30 3.87
N PHE A 47 8.97 5.67 2.98
CA PHE A 47 8.54 4.80 1.90
C PHE A 47 9.71 4.34 1.01
N SER A 48 10.71 5.18 0.80
CA SER A 48 11.90 4.84 -0.01
C SER A 48 12.63 3.59 0.50
N ILE A 49 12.72 3.42 1.83
CA ILE A 49 13.37 2.26 2.47
C ILE A 49 12.56 0.99 2.20
N ILE A 50 11.23 1.09 2.28
CA ILE A 50 10.33 -0.03 1.98
C ILE A 50 10.36 -0.37 0.49
N GLN A 51 10.40 0.65 -0.38
CA GLN A 51 10.48 0.49 -1.83
C GLN A 51 11.76 -0.23 -2.25
N GLU A 52 12.92 0.17 -1.73
CA GLU A 52 14.20 -0.48 -2.02
C GLU A 52 14.17 -1.96 -1.61
N ALA A 53 13.67 -2.26 -0.40
CA ALA A 53 13.50 -3.64 0.05
C ALA A 53 12.55 -4.44 -0.86
N ALA A 54 11.39 -3.87 -1.22
CA ALA A 54 10.42 -4.51 -2.10
C ALA A 54 11.00 -4.83 -3.50
N GLN A 55 11.79 -3.90 -4.06
CA GLN A 55 12.42 -4.07 -5.36
C GLN A 55 13.41 -5.24 -5.38
N HIS A 56 14.16 -5.48 -4.30
CA HIS A 56 15.05 -6.64 -4.20
C HIS A 56 14.31 -7.98 -4.32
N TYR A 57 13.04 -8.02 -3.94
CA TYR A 57 12.18 -9.20 -4.07
C TYR A 57 11.27 -9.18 -5.31
N GLY A 58 11.44 -8.21 -6.21
CA GLY A 58 10.62 -8.08 -7.42
C GLY A 58 9.20 -7.59 -7.17
N ILE A 59 8.91 -7.01 -6.01
CA ILE A 59 7.61 -6.42 -5.67
C ILE A 59 7.56 -4.99 -6.19
N GLN A 60 6.54 -4.65 -6.98
CA GLN A 60 6.28 -3.29 -7.44
C GLN A 60 5.82 -2.42 -6.26
N ALA A 61 6.34 -1.19 -6.14
CA ALA A 61 5.99 -0.31 -5.02
C ALA A 61 5.56 1.07 -5.51
N TYR A 62 4.38 1.49 -5.05
CA TYR A 62 3.77 2.78 -5.41
C TYR A 62 3.52 3.64 -4.17
N TYR A 63 3.78 4.95 -4.30
CA TYR A 63 3.53 5.93 -3.26
C TYR A 63 2.33 6.80 -3.64
N VAL A 64 1.22 6.64 -2.92
CA VAL A 64 -0.03 7.41 -3.13
C VAL A 64 -0.49 7.94 -1.77
N PRO A 65 0.27 8.88 -1.16
CA PRO A 65 0.02 9.33 0.20
C PRO A 65 -1.32 10.07 0.30
N VAL A 66 -2.11 9.74 1.33
CA VAL A 66 -3.37 10.41 1.63
C VAL A 66 -3.24 11.13 2.97
N VAL A 67 -3.52 12.43 2.95
CA VAL A 67 -3.52 13.31 4.13
C VAL A 67 -4.96 13.57 4.55
N PRO A 68 -5.42 13.04 5.70
CA PRO A 68 -6.76 13.35 6.22
C PRO A 68 -6.97 14.86 6.47
N PRO A 69 -8.23 15.36 6.46
CA PRO A 69 -9.47 14.60 6.39
C PRO A 69 -9.96 14.29 4.97
N THR A 70 -9.33 14.86 3.94
CA THR A 70 -9.80 14.79 2.55
C THR A 70 -9.05 13.74 1.76
N ILE A 71 -9.76 12.96 0.95
CA ILE A 71 -9.14 12.13 -0.10
C ILE A 71 -9.21 12.92 -1.40
N GLU A 72 -8.06 13.38 -1.86
CA GLU A 72 -7.97 14.13 -3.11
C GLU A 72 -8.32 13.26 -4.32
N GLN A 73 -9.02 13.84 -5.28
CA GLN A 73 -9.42 13.17 -6.51
C GLN A 73 -8.22 12.56 -7.27
N SER A 74 -7.07 13.25 -7.24
CA SER A 74 -5.82 12.77 -7.82
C SER A 74 -5.30 11.48 -7.18
N SER A 75 -5.53 11.28 -5.88
CA SER A 75 -5.16 10.02 -5.20
C SER A 75 -6.08 8.89 -5.64
N VAL A 76 -7.37 9.17 -5.83
CA VAL A 76 -8.35 8.19 -6.34
C VAL A 76 -7.97 7.74 -7.75
N GLU A 77 -7.59 8.68 -8.61
CA GLU A 77 -7.15 8.40 -9.98
C GLU A 77 -5.84 7.61 -10.02
N ALA A 78 -4.86 7.98 -9.20
CA ALA A 78 -3.60 7.24 -9.08
C ALA A 78 -3.84 5.80 -8.60
N MET A 79 -4.66 5.61 -7.56
CA MET A 79 -5.03 4.28 -7.08
C MET A 79 -5.75 3.48 -8.16
N ARG A 80 -6.72 4.07 -8.86
CA ARG A 80 -7.46 3.41 -9.95
C ARG A 80 -6.54 2.96 -11.08
N GLN A 81 -5.59 3.80 -11.46
CA GLN A 81 -4.58 3.45 -12.47
C GLN A 81 -3.77 2.24 -12.03
N ILE A 82 -3.26 2.23 -10.79
CA ILE A 82 -2.50 1.11 -10.25
C ILE A 82 -3.34 -0.17 -10.23
N LEU A 83 -4.58 -0.11 -9.73
CA LEU A 83 -5.50 -1.26 -9.72
C LEU A 83 -5.77 -1.82 -11.13
N THR A 84 -5.68 -1.00 -12.17
CA THR A 84 -5.92 -1.40 -13.56
C THR A 84 -4.67 -2.00 -14.23
N THR A 85 -3.47 -1.54 -13.85
CA THR A 85 -2.22 -1.85 -14.59
C THR A 85 -1.22 -2.72 -13.83
N ALA A 86 -1.32 -2.78 -12.50
CA ALA A 86 -0.33 -3.45 -11.67
C ALA A 86 -0.56 -4.97 -11.60
N SER A 87 0.47 -5.69 -11.14
CA SER A 87 0.39 -7.12 -10.95
C SER A 87 -0.29 -7.45 -9.61
N TYR A 88 -1.28 -8.36 -9.65
CA TYR A 88 -1.97 -8.89 -8.48
C TYR A 88 -1.25 -10.15 -7.95
N PRO A 89 -1.27 -10.42 -6.64
CA PRO A 89 -2.00 -9.69 -5.58
C PRO A 89 -1.40 -8.34 -5.14
N ILE A 90 -2.28 -7.42 -4.74
CA ILE A 90 -1.96 -6.05 -4.30
C ILE A 90 -2.12 -5.93 -2.78
N LEU A 91 -1.18 -5.25 -2.13
CA LEU A 91 -1.30 -4.80 -0.75
C LEU A 91 -1.29 -3.26 -0.69
N ALA A 92 -2.37 -2.64 -0.20
CA ALA A 92 -2.38 -1.24 0.17
C ALA A 92 -2.21 -1.07 1.70
N TYR A 93 -1.34 -0.17 2.14
CA TYR A 93 -1.11 0.05 3.57
C TYR A 93 -1.03 1.53 3.94
N CYS A 94 -1.35 1.83 5.20
CA CYS A 94 -1.09 3.14 5.79
C CYS A 94 -0.71 2.97 7.26
N ASN A 95 -1.07 3.89 8.17
CA ASN A 95 -0.81 3.67 9.60
C ASN A 95 -1.68 2.53 10.17
N TYR A 96 -3.01 2.66 10.03
CA TYR A 96 -4.00 1.70 10.59
C TYR A 96 -4.81 0.93 9.52
N GLY A 97 -4.47 1.06 8.24
CA GLY A 97 -5.21 0.48 7.11
C GLY A 97 -6.45 1.26 6.64
N ILE A 98 -7.00 2.16 7.46
CA ILE A 98 -8.26 2.87 7.18
C ILE A 98 -8.19 3.72 5.89
N ARG A 99 -7.12 4.49 5.69
CA ARG A 99 -6.94 5.32 4.48
C ARG A 99 -6.95 4.46 3.22
N SER A 100 -6.24 3.33 3.27
CA SER A 100 -6.11 2.39 2.16
C SER A 100 -7.46 1.74 1.82
N VAL A 101 -8.24 1.33 2.82
CA VAL A 101 -9.60 0.82 2.60
C VAL A 101 -10.48 1.87 1.93
N HIS A 102 -10.52 3.10 2.45
CA HIS A 102 -11.37 4.16 1.89
C HIS A 102 -10.96 4.51 0.46
N LEU A 103 -9.65 4.70 0.22
CA LEU A 103 -9.14 5.02 -1.10
C LEU A 103 -9.43 3.89 -2.10
N TYR A 104 -9.25 2.63 -1.70
CA TYR A 104 -9.59 1.47 -2.52
C TYR A 104 -11.06 1.50 -2.95
N HIS A 105 -12.00 1.71 -2.02
CA HIS A 105 -13.43 1.72 -2.32
C HIS A 105 -13.85 2.86 -3.27
N LEU A 106 -13.15 4.00 -3.22
CA LEU A 106 -13.37 5.11 -4.16
C LEU A 106 -12.76 4.87 -5.53
N ALA A 107 -11.67 4.11 -5.58
CA ALA A 107 -10.88 3.89 -6.79
C ALA A 107 -11.31 2.68 -7.61
N ARG A 108 -11.79 1.62 -6.93
CA ARG A 108 -12.23 0.38 -7.58
C ARG A 108 -13.35 0.67 -8.60
N PRO A 109 -13.36 -0.02 -9.75
CA PRO A 109 -14.36 0.18 -10.79
C PRO A 109 -15.78 -0.18 -10.35
#